data_AF-A0A851QHE6-F1
#
_entry.id   AF-A0A851QHE6-F1
#
_cell.length_a   1.000
_cell.length_b   1.000
_cell.length_c   1.000
_cell.angle_alpha   90.00
_cell.angle_beta   90.00
_cell.angle_gamma   90.00
#
_symmetry.space_group_name_H-M   'P 1'
#
loop_
_entity.id
_entity.type
_entity.pdbx_description
1 polymer ?
#
loop_
_entity_poly.entity_id
_entity_poly.type
_entity_poly.pdbx_seq_one_letter_code
_entity_poly.pdbx_strand_id
1 'polypeptide(L)'
;LRLVAVLKAILEGEKAAVLKRDRHLPLSFHRRQEELKFSLGLQRLKHRVREIQALRDGPTGEGLGQDWSLLGDGAMQCPMAGAACQELPTLILEAVKELEVAKQQVLKRIQIWKRQQQLAGNGAFFEENLAPLQKRCESLVEVYFQLHQQVMVASGELGAELLPRLLERFNEVLSSLVKR
;
A
#
# COMPACT_ATOMS: atom_id res chain seq x y z
N LEU A 1 -10.26 -36.01 51.51
CA LEU A 1 -9.40 -36.06 50.30
C LEU A 1 -10.16 -36.07 48.95
N ARG A 2 -11.43 -36.50 48.87
CA ARG A 2 -12.21 -36.51 47.60
C ARG A 2 -12.37 -35.15 46.92
N LEU A 3 -12.67 -34.09 47.66
CA LEU A 3 -12.89 -32.74 47.10
C LEU A 3 -11.63 -32.21 46.37
N VAL A 4 -10.45 -32.43 46.95
CA VAL A 4 -9.16 -32.04 46.36
C VAL A 4 -8.91 -32.78 45.05
N ALA A 5 -9.29 -34.06 44.96
CA ALA A 5 -9.16 -34.83 43.73
C ALA A 5 -10.11 -34.33 42.63
N VAL A 6 -11.33 -33.93 42.98
CA VAL A 6 -12.30 -33.33 42.05
C VAL A 6 -11.81 -31.99 41.54
N LEU A 7 -11.34 -31.10 42.43
CA LEU A 7 -10.79 -29.80 42.04
C LEU A 7 -9.57 -29.96 41.13
N LYS A 8 -8.68 -30.90 41.43
CA LYS A 8 -7.51 -31.18 40.58
C LYS A 8 -7.91 -31.68 39.19
N ALA A 9 -8.93 -32.54 39.10
CA ALA A 9 -9.44 -33.02 37.82
C ALA A 9 -10.09 -31.89 36.99
N ILE A 10 -10.82 -30.98 37.65
CA ILE A 10 -11.40 -29.79 36.99
C ILE A 10 -10.30 -28.89 36.46
N LEU A 11 -9.30 -28.56 37.28
CA LEU A 11 -8.20 -27.66 36.88
C LEU A 11 -7.35 -28.24 35.74
N GLU A 12 -7.06 -29.54 35.74
CA GLU A 12 -6.37 -30.18 34.63
C GLU A 12 -7.24 -30.23 33.36
N GLY A 13 -8.55 -30.44 33.50
CA GLY A 13 -9.51 -30.38 32.41
C GLY A 13 -9.60 -28.99 31.77
N GLU A 14 -9.70 -27.94 32.60
CA GLU A 14 -9.73 -26.55 32.16
C GLU A 14 -8.42 -26.14 31.50
N LYS A 15 -7.27 -26.49 32.10
CA LYS A 15 -5.94 -26.27 31.51
C LYS A 15 -5.82 -26.93 30.14
N ALA A 16 -6.26 -28.18 30.00
CA ALA A 16 -6.24 -28.88 28.72
C ALA A 16 -7.19 -28.23 27.69
N ALA A 17 -8.36 -27.74 28.12
CA ALA A 17 -9.31 -27.06 27.26
C ALA A 17 -8.78 -25.70 26.77
N VAL A 18 -8.16 -24.92 27.66
CA VAL A 18 -7.51 -23.64 27.33
C VAL A 18 -6.34 -23.86 26.37
N LEU A 19 -5.46 -24.83 26.65
CA LEU A 19 -4.34 -25.17 25.76
C LEU A 19 -4.80 -25.66 24.38
N LYS A 20 -5.96 -26.32 24.29
CA LYS A 20 -6.56 -26.70 23.00
C LYS A 20 -7.17 -25.52 22.26
N ARG A 21 -7.80 -24.59 22.99
CA ARG A 21 -8.44 -23.38 22.45
C ARG A 21 -7.42 -22.37 21.90
N ASP A 22 -6.28 -22.23 22.57
CA ASP A 22 -5.26 -21.23 22.24
C ASP A 22 -4.21 -21.70 21.21
N ARG A 23 -4.45 -22.84 20.53
CA ARG A 23 -3.58 -23.31 19.43
C ARG A 23 -3.53 -22.35 18.23
N HIS A 24 -4.49 -21.44 18.13
CA HIS A 24 -4.58 -20.46 17.05
C HIS A 24 -4.65 -19.06 17.62
N LEU A 25 -3.95 -18.12 16.97
CA LEU A 25 -4.05 -16.72 17.33
C LEU A 25 -5.49 -16.23 17.10
N PRO A 26 -6.06 -15.43 18.03
CA PRO A 26 -7.41 -14.90 17.86
C PRO A 26 -7.56 -14.13 16.55
N LEU A 27 -8.75 -14.14 15.94
CA LEU A 27 -9.04 -13.39 14.71
C LEU A 27 -8.74 -11.88 14.86
N SER A 28 -8.90 -11.33 16.07
CA SER A 28 -8.55 -9.95 16.40
C SER A 28 -7.05 -9.66 16.23
N PHE A 29 -6.18 -10.64 16.53
CA PHE A 29 -4.74 -10.53 16.28
C PHE A 29 -4.45 -10.42 14.79
N HIS A 30 -5.00 -11.33 13.99
CA HIS A 30 -4.80 -11.30 12.53
C HIS A 30 -5.35 -10.01 11.91
N ARG A 31 -6.51 -9.53 12.38
CA ARG A 31 -7.10 -8.26 11.96
C ARG A 31 -6.17 -7.08 12.23
N ARG A 32 -5.60 -7.02 13.45
CA ARG A 32 -4.70 -5.94 13.87
C ARG A 32 -3.36 -6.01 13.15
N GLN A 33 -2.82 -7.21 12.94
CA GLN A 33 -1.61 -7.42 12.17
C GLN A 33 -1.78 -6.96 10.71
N GLU A 34 -2.90 -7.31 10.08
CA GLU A 34 -3.20 -6.87 8.72
C GLU A 34 -3.37 -5.35 8.63
N GLU A 35 -4.01 -4.74 9.63
CA GLU A 35 -4.14 -3.28 9.71
C GLU A 35 -2.80 -2.57 9.82
N LEU A 36 -1.91 -3.06 10.68
CA LEU A 36 -0.55 -2.53 10.79
C LEU A 36 0.24 -2.69 9.49
N LYS A 37 0.15 -3.86 8.84
CA LYS A 37 0.82 -4.10 7.56
C LYS A 37 0.33 -3.13 6.48
N PHE A 38 -0.98 -2.91 6.41
CA PHE A 38 -1.58 -1.97 5.48
C PHE A 38 -1.16 -0.52 5.78
N SER A 39 -1.23 -0.08 7.04
CA SER A 39 -0.87 1.29 7.41
C SER A 39 0.60 1.59 7.14
N LEU A 40 1.51 0.66 7.46
CA LEU A 40 2.93 0.80 7.18
C LEU A 40 3.21 0.80 5.66
N GLY A 41 2.54 -0.05 4.90
CA GLY A 41 2.64 -0.06 3.44
C GLY A 41 2.17 1.27 2.83
N LEU A 42 1.06 1.81 3.31
CA LEU A 42 0.54 3.09 2.86
C LEU A 42 1.46 4.27 3.24
N GLN A 43 2.01 4.27 4.45
CA GLN A 43 2.98 5.30 4.87
C GLN A 43 4.24 5.28 4.00
N ARG A 44 4.75 4.09 3.69
CA ARG A 44 5.88 3.91 2.77
C ARG A 44 5.57 4.45 1.38
N LEU A 45 4.38 4.14 0.85
CA LEU A 45 3.93 4.65 -0.44
C LEU A 45 3.81 6.19 -0.43
N LYS A 46 3.23 6.77 0.64
CA LYS A 46 3.18 8.24 0.83
C LYS A 46 4.59 8.85 0.89
N HIS A 47 5.54 8.18 1.54
CA HIS A 47 6.92 8.65 1.60
C HIS A 47 7.57 8.66 0.21
N ARG A 48 7.42 7.57 -0.56
CA ARG A 48 7.94 7.48 -1.94
C ARG A 48 7.36 8.54 -2.86
N VAL A 49 6.07 8.84 -2.75
CA VAL A 49 5.45 9.93 -3.51
C VAL A 49 6.12 11.27 -3.18
N ARG A 50 6.45 11.52 -1.91
CA ARG A 50 7.18 12.74 -1.50
C ARG A 50 8.63 12.75 -1.96
N GLU A 51 9.30 11.59 -1.97
CA GLU A 51 10.66 11.46 -2.51
C GLU A 51 10.69 11.77 -4.02
N ILE A 52 9.76 11.18 -4.78
CA ILE A 52 9.57 11.45 -6.22
C ILE A 52 9.35 12.95 -6.44
N GLN A 53 8.50 13.57 -5.61
CA GLN A 53 8.26 15.00 -5.67
C GLN A 53 9.52 15.82 -5.36
N ALA A 54 10.25 15.48 -4.30
CA ALA A 54 11.44 16.22 -3.87
C ALA A 54 12.62 16.09 -4.85
N LEU A 55 12.80 14.92 -5.48
CA LEU A 55 13.82 14.73 -6.51
C LEU A 55 13.57 15.62 -7.74
N ARG A 56 12.30 15.87 -8.06
CA ARG A 56 11.92 16.78 -9.13
C ARG A 56 12.02 18.25 -8.71
N ASP A 57 11.53 18.59 -7.53
CA ASP A 57 11.48 19.97 -7.03
C ASP A 57 12.85 20.45 -6.50
N GLY A 58 13.91 19.62 -6.59
CA GLY A 58 15.29 19.96 -6.25
C GLY A 58 15.91 21.03 -7.19
N PRO A 59 17.10 21.54 -6.86
CA PRO A 59 17.64 22.83 -7.36
C PRO A 59 17.93 22.92 -8.88
N THR A 60 17.63 21.87 -9.65
CA THR A 60 17.77 21.86 -11.10
C THR A 60 16.58 22.52 -11.83
N GLY A 61 15.48 22.82 -11.13
CA GLY A 61 14.23 23.29 -11.73
C GLY A 61 13.94 24.80 -11.76
N GLU A 62 14.70 25.65 -11.05
CA GLU A 62 14.29 27.05 -10.83
C GLU A 62 15.25 28.15 -11.34
N GLY A 63 16.24 27.85 -12.20
CA GLY A 63 17.22 28.90 -12.58
C GLY A 63 17.85 28.92 -13.97
N LEU A 64 17.70 27.91 -14.84
CA LEU A 64 18.50 27.81 -16.07
C LEU A 64 17.69 27.62 -17.37
N GLY A 65 16.39 27.88 -17.33
CA GLY A 65 15.46 27.61 -18.42
C GLY A 65 15.36 28.64 -19.55
N GLN A 66 16.22 29.67 -19.63
CA GLN A 66 16.07 30.70 -20.67
C GLN A 66 17.33 31.15 -21.43
N ASP A 67 18.54 30.68 -21.08
CA ASP A 67 19.76 31.33 -21.62
C ASP A 67 20.85 30.38 -22.16
N TRP A 68 20.52 29.11 -22.47
CA TRP A 68 21.51 28.17 -23.04
C TRP A 68 21.62 28.22 -24.58
N SER A 69 20.86 29.07 -25.27
CA SER A 69 20.89 29.15 -26.74
C SER A 69 22.10 29.90 -27.31
N LEU A 70 23.05 30.36 -26.49
CA LEU A 70 24.16 31.25 -26.92
C LEU A 70 25.58 30.79 -26.55
N LEU A 71 25.78 29.63 -25.91
CA LEU A 71 27.13 29.12 -25.61
C LEU A 71 27.37 27.82 -26.37
N GLY A 72 28.24 27.94 -27.38
CA GLY A 72 28.53 26.93 -28.37
C GLY A 72 29.36 25.75 -27.87
N ASP A 73 29.49 24.79 -28.80
CA ASP A 73 30.36 23.62 -28.84
C ASP A 73 31.42 23.54 -27.73
N GLY A 74 31.12 22.76 -26.70
CA GLY A 74 32.02 22.48 -25.60
C GLY A 74 31.51 21.32 -24.77
N ALA A 75 31.63 20.11 -25.31
CA ALA A 75 31.30 18.87 -24.63
C ALA A 75 32.05 18.75 -23.28
N MET A 76 31.32 18.94 -22.18
CA MET A 76 31.65 18.40 -20.86
C MET A 76 30.40 17.71 -20.32
N GLN A 77 30.23 16.45 -20.72
CA GLN A 77 29.24 15.55 -20.13
C GLN A 77 29.60 15.34 -18.66
N CYS A 78 28.79 15.91 -17.76
CA CYS A 78 28.82 15.56 -16.35
C CYS A 78 28.32 14.11 -16.19
N PRO A 79 29.13 13.15 -15.69
CA PRO A 79 28.72 11.76 -15.52
C PRO A 79 27.56 11.57 -14.52
N MET A 80 27.29 12.59 -13.70
CA MET A 80 26.27 12.57 -12.63
C MET A 80 24.83 12.69 -13.15
N ALA A 81 24.61 13.20 -14.37
CA ALA A 81 23.26 13.32 -14.93
C ALA A 81 22.63 11.94 -15.25
N GLY A 82 23.46 10.94 -15.55
CA GLY A 82 22.99 9.59 -15.89
C GLY A 82 22.49 8.77 -14.70
N ALA A 83 23.01 9.02 -13.50
CA ALA A 83 22.60 8.30 -12.28
C ALA A 83 21.26 8.82 -11.74
N ALA A 84 21.11 10.14 -11.58
CA ALA A 84 19.86 10.77 -11.13
C ALA A 84 18.68 10.50 -12.09
N CYS A 85 18.96 10.42 -13.39
CA CYS A 85 17.95 10.14 -14.42
C CYS A 85 17.42 8.68 -14.38
N GLN A 86 18.18 7.72 -13.81
CA GLN A 86 17.72 6.34 -13.62
C GLN A 86 17.02 6.11 -12.28
N GLU A 87 17.25 6.99 -11.29
CA GLU A 87 16.65 6.89 -9.95
C GLU A 87 15.15 7.23 -9.95
N LEU A 88 14.71 8.23 -10.72
CA LEU A 88 13.29 8.62 -10.74
C LEU A 88 12.37 7.55 -11.38
N PRO A 89 12.68 6.99 -12.57
CA PRO A 89 11.83 5.96 -13.17
C PRO A 89 11.77 4.68 -12.32
N THR A 90 12.86 4.33 -11.65
CA THR A 90 12.90 3.14 -10.77
C THR A 90 12.03 3.36 -9.53
N LEU A 91 12.13 4.52 -8.86
CA LEU A 91 11.27 4.87 -7.73
C LEU A 91 9.77 4.87 -8.10
N ILE A 92 9.42 5.41 -9.27
CA ILE A 92 8.04 5.39 -9.78
C ILE A 92 7.56 3.95 -9.97
N LEU A 93 8.35 3.10 -10.62
CA LEU A 93 7.99 1.71 -10.86
C LEU A 93 7.78 0.93 -9.55
N GLU A 94 8.62 1.17 -8.55
CA GLU A 94 8.47 0.55 -7.24
C GLU A 94 7.26 1.09 -6.48
N ALA A 95 6.99 2.40 -6.54
CA ALA A 95 5.78 2.99 -5.94
C ALA A 95 4.51 2.40 -6.56
N VAL A 96 4.47 2.20 -7.88
CA VAL A 96 3.32 1.57 -8.56
C VAL A 96 3.17 0.10 -8.15
N LYS A 97 4.27 -0.64 -7.98
CA LYS A 97 4.22 -2.02 -7.44
C LYS A 97 3.65 -2.05 -6.02
N GLU A 98 4.08 -1.13 -5.15
CA GLU A 98 3.56 -1.04 -3.78
C GLU A 98 2.07 -0.65 -3.75
N LEU A 99 1.65 0.25 -4.63
CA LEU A 99 0.25 0.62 -4.82
C LEU A 99 -0.60 -0.59 -5.22
N GLU A 100 -0.15 -1.42 -6.15
CA GLU A 100 -0.83 -2.67 -6.54
C GLU A 100 -0.95 -3.64 -5.36
N VAL A 101 0.11 -3.81 -4.56
CA VAL A 101 0.08 -4.64 -3.34
C VAL A 101 -0.94 -4.10 -2.33
N ALA A 102 -0.96 -2.79 -2.10
CA ALA A 102 -1.92 -2.15 -1.20
C ALA A 102 -3.36 -2.35 -1.69
N LYS A 103 -3.59 -2.21 -3.00
CA LYS A 103 -4.88 -2.54 -3.64
C LYS A 103 -5.29 -3.99 -3.41
N GLN A 104 -4.39 -4.95 -3.55
CA GLN A 104 -4.72 -6.36 -3.26
C GLN A 104 -5.11 -6.60 -1.79
N GLN A 105 -4.47 -5.90 -0.85
CA GLN A 105 -4.83 -5.98 0.57
C GLN A 105 -6.24 -5.43 0.82
N VAL A 106 -6.61 -4.30 0.19
CA VAL A 106 -7.97 -3.75 0.27
C VAL A 106 -8.99 -4.73 -0.31
N LEU A 107 -8.76 -5.25 -1.51
CA LEU A 107 -9.67 -6.23 -2.13
C LEU A 107 -9.86 -7.47 -1.27
N LYS A 108 -8.78 -8.01 -0.71
CA LYS A 108 -8.86 -9.16 0.21
C LYS A 108 -9.69 -8.82 1.45
N ARG A 109 -9.55 -7.62 2.00
CA ARG A 109 -10.35 -7.18 3.14
C ARG A 109 -11.83 -7.03 2.78
N ILE A 110 -12.16 -6.50 1.59
CA ILE A 110 -13.55 -6.45 1.07
C ILE A 110 -14.13 -7.86 1.01
N GLN A 111 -13.39 -8.83 0.48
CA GLN A 111 -13.84 -10.22 0.39
C GLN A 111 -14.09 -10.85 1.77
N ILE A 112 -13.19 -10.62 2.73
CA ILE A 112 -13.35 -11.09 4.12
C ILE A 112 -14.61 -10.47 4.73
N TRP A 113 -14.80 -9.17 4.55
CA TRP A 113 -15.98 -8.46 5.08
C TRP A 113 -17.28 -9.01 4.49
N LYS A 114 -17.36 -9.19 3.16
CA LYS A 114 -18.53 -9.80 2.50
C LYS A 114 -18.81 -11.22 3.02
N ARG A 115 -17.76 -12.02 3.25
CA ARG A 115 -17.91 -13.35 3.83
C ARG A 115 -18.43 -13.30 5.27
N GLN A 116 -17.94 -12.36 6.08
CA GLN A 116 -18.43 -12.17 7.45
C GLN A 116 -19.89 -11.74 7.46
N GLN A 117 -20.29 -10.82 6.57
CA GLN A 117 -21.68 -10.43 6.38
C GLN A 117 -22.57 -11.62 6.01
N GLN A 118 -22.12 -12.48 5.08
CA GLN A 118 -22.86 -13.70 4.71
C GLN A 118 -23.03 -14.65 5.90
N LEU A 119 -21.97 -14.85 6.71
CA LEU A 119 -22.04 -15.70 7.90
C LEU A 119 -22.93 -15.10 9.00
N ALA A 120 -23.00 -13.77 9.08
CA ALA A 120 -23.93 -13.06 9.95
C ALA A 120 -25.38 -13.41 9.65
N GLY A 121 -25.71 -13.57 8.37
CA GLY A 121 -27.01 -14.07 7.92
C GLY A 121 -27.37 -15.47 8.46
N ASN A 122 -26.36 -16.25 8.87
CA ASN A 122 -26.53 -17.55 9.52
C ASN A 122 -26.42 -17.48 11.06
N GLY A 123 -26.45 -16.29 11.66
CA GLY A 123 -26.39 -16.07 13.11
C GLY A 123 -24.98 -15.95 13.70
N ALA A 124 -23.93 -15.83 12.88
CA ALA A 124 -22.59 -15.51 13.38
C ALA A 124 -22.49 -14.04 13.85
N PHE A 125 -21.58 -13.76 14.78
CA PHE A 125 -21.27 -12.38 15.17
C PHE A 125 -20.67 -11.60 13.98
N PHE A 126 -21.15 -10.37 13.77
CA PHE A 126 -20.70 -9.51 12.68
C PHE A 126 -20.59 -8.06 13.11
N GLU A 127 -19.50 -7.42 12.69
CA GLU A 127 -19.29 -5.99 12.86
C GLU A 127 -19.65 -5.29 11.55
N GLU A 128 -20.83 -4.67 11.52
CA GLU A 128 -21.41 -4.04 10.32
C GLU A 128 -20.70 -2.75 9.89
N ASN A 129 -19.82 -2.23 10.73
CA ASN A 129 -19.17 -0.94 10.47
C ASN A 129 -18.22 -1.02 9.26
N LEU A 130 -18.63 -0.36 8.17
CA LEU A 130 -17.85 -0.21 6.95
C LEU A 130 -16.80 0.91 7.02
N ALA A 131 -16.87 1.81 8.01
CA ALA A 131 -16.01 2.99 8.07
C ALA A 131 -14.50 2.67 8.02
N PRO A 132 -13.97 1.62 8.68
CA PRO A 132 -12.56 1.28 8.57
C PRO A 132 -12.17 0.82 7.15
N LEU A 133 -13.09 0.17 6.43
CA LEU A 133 -12.86 -0.28 5.06
C LEU A 133 -12.93 0.89 4.08
N GLN A 134 -13.94 1.75 4.24
CA GLN A 134 -14.09 2.98 3.48
C GLN A 134 -12.84 3.85 3.60
N LYS A 135 -12.37 4.08 4.84
CA LYS A 135 -11.13 4.84 5.09
C LYS A 135 -9.92 4.26 4.36
N ARG A 136 -9.80 2.93 4.25
CA ARG A 136 -8.71 2.29 3.48
C ARG A 136 -8.82 2.56 2.00
N CYS A 137 -10.04 2.46 1.43
CA CYS A 137 -10.29 2.78 0.03
C CYS A 137 -9.95 4.24 -0.27
N GLU A 138 -10.48 5.17 0.52
CA GLU A 138 -10.23 6.62 0.37
C GLU A 138 -8.75 6.96 0.47
N SER A 139 -8.06 6.43 1.50
CA SER A 139 -6.64 6.70 1.69
C SER A 139 -5.78 6.12 0.56
N LEU A 140 -6.17 4.99 -0.02
CA LEU A 140 -5.49 4.40 -1.17
C LEU A 140 -5.71 5.22 -2.43
N VAL A 141 -6.95 5.67 -2.67
CA VAL A 141 -7.31 6.51 -3.82
C VAL A 141 -6.63 7.88 -3.74
N GLU A 142 -6.51 8.47 -2.55
CA GLU A 142 -5.75 9.70 -2.32
C GLU A 142 -4.30 9.54 -2.80
N VAL A 143 -3.61 8.49 -2.37
CA VAL A 143 -2.21 8.25 -2.74
C VAL A 143 -2.07 7.85 -4.20
N TYR A 144 -3.03 7.10 -4.74
CA TYR A 144 -3.14 6.82 -6.16
C TYR A 144 -3.12 8.13 -6.98
N PHE A 145 -3.95 9.11 -6.61
CA PHE A 145 -4.03 10.38 -7.36
C PHE A 145 -2.74 11.18 -7.27
N GLN A 146 -2.13 11.23 -6.08
CA GLN A 146 -0.84 11.88 -5.90
C GLN A 146 0.24 11.24 -6.77
N LEU A 147 0.34 9.91 -6.77
CA LEU A 147 1.32 9.19 -7.58
C LEU A 147 1.05 9.34 -9.08
N HIS A 148 -0.22 9.26 -9.50
CA HIS A 148 -0.62 9.49 -10.89
C HIS A 148 -0.22 10.90 -11.34
N GLN A 149 -0.46 11.93 -10.53
CA GLN A 149 -0.02 13.29 -10.82
C GLN A 149 1.51 13.36 -10.99
N GLN A 150 2.29 12.73 -10.11
CA GLN A 150 3.76 12.72 -10.25
C GLN A 150 4.18 12.08 -11.58
N VAL A 151 3.55 10.98 -11.99
CA VAL A 151 3.82 10.31 -13.27
C VAL A 151 3.46 11.19 -14.47
N MET A 152 2.35 11.92 -14.40
CA MET A 152 1.97 12.85 -15.48
C MET A 152 2.96 14.00 -15.63
N VAL A 153 3.46 14.55 -14.51
CA VAL A 153 4.46 15.62 -14.55
C VAL A 153 5.83 15.08 -15.03
N ALA A 154 6.21 13.88 -14.61
CA ALA A 154 7.47 13.23 -15.04
C ALA A 154 7.40 12.62 -16.45
N SER A 155 6.32 12.86 -17.21
CA SER A 155 6.07 12.21 -18.51
C SER A 155 7.16 12.45 -19.55
N GLY A 156 7.85 13.61 -19.50
CA GLY A 156 8.96 13.92 -20.40
C GLY A 156 10.27 13.19 -20.07
N GLU A 157 10.45 12.78 -18.82
CA GLU A 157 11.62 12.05 -18.31
C GLU A 157 11.39 10.53 -18.34
N LEU A 158 10.11 10.12 -18.30
CA LEU A 158 9.67 8.76 -18.48
C LEU A 158 9.73 8.42 -19.98
N GLY A 159 10.64 7.55 -20.37
CA GLY A 159 10.77 7.10 -21.76
C GLY A 159 9.44 6.69 -22.40
N ALA A 160 9.32 6.87 -23.72
CA ALA A 160 8.07 6.78 -24.48
C ALA A 160 7.27 5.47 -24.32
N GLU A 161 7.93 4.37 -23.93
CA GLU A 161 7.30 3.06 -23.72
C GLU A 161 6.79 2.84 -22.28
N LEU A 162 7.36 3.54 -21.29
CA LEU A 162 7.04 3.32 -19.88
C LEU A 162 5.74 4.01 -19.46
N LEU A 163 5.51 5.23 -19.95
CA LEU A 163 4.33 6.01 -19.58
C LEU A 163 3.00 5.32 -19.94
N PRO A 164 2.77 4.82 -21.18
CA PRO A 164 1.51 4.13 -21.50
C PRO A 164 1.27 2.91 -20.62
N ARG A 165 2.32 2.11 -20.38
CA ARG A 165 2.26 0.92 -19.52
C ARG A 165 1.92 1.26 -18.07
N LEU A 166 2.43 2.37 -17.54
CA LEU A 166 2.08 2.84 -16.20
C LEU A 166 0.62 3.27 -16.12
N LEU A 167 0.12 4.02 -17.11
CA LEU A 167 -1.28 4.46 -17.18
C LEU A 167 -2.26 3.27 -17.25
N GLU A 168 -1.93 2.22 -18.01
CA GLU A 168 -2.72 0.98 -18.01
C GLU A 168 -2.78 0.34 -16.62
N ARG A 169 -1.65 0.25 -15.91
CA ARG A 169 -1.60 -0.30 -14.55
C ARG A 169 -2.42 0.54 -13.56
N PHE A 170 -2.37 1.86 -13.66
CA PHE A 170 -3.20 2.75 -12.87
C PHE A 170 -4.70 2.53 -13.13
N ASN A 171 -5.09 2.44 -14.40
CA ASN A 171 -6.48 2.13 -14.78
C ASN A 171 -6.95 0.78 -14.24
N GLU A 172 -6.08 -0.24 -14.24
CA GLU A 172 -6.40 -1.54 -13.64
C GLU A 172 -6.59 -1.43 -12.12
N VAL A 173 -5.75 -0.65 -11.43
CA VAL A 173 -5.90 -0.39 -9.98
C VAL A 173 -7.25 0.25 -9.67
N LEU A 174 -7.63 1.33 -10.37
CA LEU A 174 -8.93 1.98 -10.14
C LEU A 174 -10.10 1.08 -10.52
N SER A 175 -10.06 0.49 -11.72
CA SER A 175 -11.20 -0.29 -12.23
C SER A 175 -11.49 -1.50 -11.35
N SER A 176 -10.46 -2.12 -10.79
CA SER A 176 -10.61 -3.25 -9.87
C SER A 176 -11.11 -2.86 -8.49
N LEU A 177 -10.84 -1.63 -8.01
CA LEU A 177 -11.39 -1.09 -6.76
C LEU A 177 -12.85 -0.65 -6.92
N VAL A 178 -13.21 -0.03 -8.05
CA VAL A 178 -14.56 0.51 -8.30
C VAL A 178 -15.58 -0.58 -8.64
N LYS A 179 -15.17 -1.63 -9.36
CA LYS A 179 -16.08 -2.72 -9.79
C LYS A 179 -16.46 -3.70 -8.67
N ARG A 180 -15.93 -3.57 -7.45
CA ARG A 180 -16.03 -4.58 -6.38
C ARG A 180 -16.85 -4.08 -5.21
#